data_AF-A0AAV5KL54-F1
#
_entry.id   AF-A0AAV5KL54-F1
#
_cell.length_a   1.000
_cell.length_b   1.000
_cell.length_c   1.000
_cell.angle_alpha   90.00
_cell.angle_beta   90.00
_cell.angle_gamma   90.00
#
_symmetry.space_group_name_H-M   'P 1'
#
loop_
_entity.id
_entity.type
_entity.pdbx_description
1 polymer ?
#
loop_
_entity_poly.entity_id
_entity_poly.type
_entity_poly.pdbx_seq_one_letter_code
_entity_poly.pdbx_strand_id
1 'polypeptide(L)'
;MSMASFMRSLLFFFILIAQFSNLNSSWEPIDPTKGFLSLPLNRSNFVIQRPYNVPRDQRYSFINGVHKLWVLSTDKPYSPKSKTNPRTEIHIDGYDYSSGVWQFEGHGYVPFGTSGVCIMQVFGSSPPQATTLMLRVYNGSLTYYRAPVLVPHIYDRWFRLNVIYDVDASKVQVFINGILIYEAPGHGGGSHYFKCGVYAQNENSDRMESRWKKIKILKKI
;
A
#
# COMPACT_ATOMS: atom_id res chain seq x y z
N MET A 1 13.85 55.37 21.65
CA MET A 1 12.63 54.53 21.62
C MET A 1 12.29 54.17 23.06
N SER A 2 11.11 54.53 23.57
CA SER A 2 10.80 54.28 24.99
C SER A 2 10.61 52.77 25.24
N MET A 3 10.95 52.29 26.43
CA MET A 3 10.80 50.88 26.82
C MET A 3 9.34 50.39 26.63
N ALA A 4 8.37 51.29 26.75
CA ALA A 4 6.96 51.04 26.47
C ALA A 4 6.64 50.80 24.97
N SER A 5 7.36 51.48 24.06
CA SER A 5 7.21 51.29 22.61
C SER A 5 7.80 49.95 22.13
N PHE A 6 8.90 49.50 22.76
CA PHE A 6 9.51 48.20 22.47
C PHE A 6 8.63 47.03 22.97
N MET A 7 8.06 47.14 24.18
CA MET A 7 7.15 46.11 24.71
C MET A 7 5.83 46.00 23.94
N ARG A 8 5.29 47.11 23.42
CA ARG A 8 4.09 47.07 22.55
C ARG A 8 4.38 46.37 21.23
N SER A 9 5.54 46.61 20.61
CA SER A 9 5.97 45.94 19.38
C SER A 9 6.13 44.42 19.58
N LEU A 10 6.70 44.00 20.72
CA LEU A 10 6.84 42.58 21.07
C LEU A 10 5.48 41.89 21.25
N LEU A 11 4.52 42.54 21.92
CA LEU A 11 3.17 41.98 22.11
C LEU A 11 2.42 41.77 20.79
N PHE A 12 2.53 42.70 19.83
CA PHE A 12 1.93 42.52 18.50
C PHE A 12 2.56 41.36 17.71
N PHE A 13 3.87 41.12 17.87
CA PHE A 13 4.56 40.01 17.22
C PHE A 13 4.13 38.65 17.79
N PHE A 14 3.91 38.55 19.11
CA PHE A 14 3.38 37.33 19.75
C PHE A 14 1.91 37.05 19.40
N ILE A 15 1.08 38.08 19.25
CA ILE A 15 -0.32 37.91 18.81
C ILE A 15 -0.38 37.43 17.34
N LEU A 16 0.51 37.92 16.48
CA LEU A 16 0.58 37.48 15.08
C LEU A 16 1.03 36.00 14.97
N ILE A 17 2.02 35.58 15.76
CA ILE A 17 2.46 34.17 15.82
C ILE A 17 1.36 33.25 16.38
N ALA A 18 0.58 33.71 17.37
CA ALA A 18 -0.56 32.97 17.91
C ALA A 18 -1.74 32.85 16.93
N GLN A 19 -1.86 33.74 15.95
CA GLN A 19 -2.84 33.63 14.86
C GLN A 19 -2.39 32.68 13.75
N PHE A 20 -1.08 32.52 13.52
CA PHE A 20 -0.55 31.53 12.58
C PHE A 20 -0.53 30.10 13.13
N SER A 21 -0.47 29.91 14.46
CA SER A 21 -0.50 28.58 15.08
C SER A 21 -1.89 27.94 15.17
N ASN A 22 -2.95 28.64 14.75
CA ASN A 22 -4.33 28.15 14.78
C ASN A 22 -4.90 27.77 13.41
N LEU A 23 -4.08 27.70 12.35
CA LEU A 23 -4.43 26.97 11.14
C LEU A 23 -4.15 25.48 11.31
N ASN A 24 -4.68 24.89 12.39
CA ASN A 24 -4.97 23.47 12.39
C ASN A 24 -6.18 23.28 11.48
N SER A 25 -5.93 23.19 10.18
CA SER A 25 -6.84 22.54 9.26
C SER A 25 -7.08 21.14 9.80
N SER A 26 -8.15 20.97 10.58
CA SER A 26 -8.71 19.67 10.91
C SER A 26 -9.16 19.05 9.59
N TRP A 27 -8.23 18.42 8.88
CA TRP A 27 -8.56 17.53 7.79
C TRP A 27 -9.38 16.41 8.43
N GLU A 28 -10.71 16.53 8.39
CA GLU A 28 -11.55 15.41 8.75
C GLU A 28 -11.08 14.21 7.93
N PRO A 29 -10.84 13.04 8.56
CA PRO A 29 -10.49 11.84 7.82
C PRO A 29 -11.58 11.59 6.77
N ILE A 30 -11.23 11.76 5.50
CA ILE A 30 -12.13 11.43 4.40
C ILE A 30 -12.31 9.92 4.46
N ASP A 31 -13.56 9.45 4.58
CA ASP A 31 -13.85 8.03 4.43
C ASP A 31 -13.51 7.62 2.97
N PRO A 32 -12.43 6.85 2.75
CA PRO A 32 -12.02 6.49 1.39
C PRO A 32 -13.01 5.53 0.73
N THR A 33 -13.97 4.99 1.48
CA THR A 33 -14.99 4.05 1.00
C THR A 33 -16.29 4.73 0.60
N LYS A 34 -16.40 6.06 0.76
CA LYS A 34 -17.62 6.80 0.41
C LYS A 34 -17.97 6.64 -1.08
N GLY A 35 -19.17 6.14 -1.34
CA GLY A 35 -19.67 5.87 -2.70
C GLY A 35 -19.18 4.55 -3.31
N PHE A 36 -18.46 3.72 -2.55
CA PHE A 36 -18.07 2.38 -2.98
C PHE A 36 -19.03 1.31 -2.45
N LEU A 37 -19.31 0.31 -3.30
CA LEU A 37 -19.95 -0.94 -2.92
C LEU A 37 -18.88 -1.99 -2.61
N SER A 38 -18.92 -2.58 -1.42
CA SER A 38 -18.07 -3.73 -1.09
C SER A 38 -18.55 -4.98 -1.83
N LEU A 39 -17.66 -5.61 -2.58
CA LEU A 39 -17.98 -6.81 -3.35
C LEU A 39 -17.82 -8.08 -2.48
N PRO A 40 -18.60 -9.15 -2.74
CA PRO A 40 -18.48 -10.41 -2.01
C PRO A 40 -17.10 -11.06 -2.21
N LEU A 41 -16.31 -11.20 -1.15
CA LEU A 41 -14.97 -11.77 -1.25
C LEU A 41 -14.85 -13.00 -0.36
N ASN A 42 -14.42 -14.12 -0.93
CA ASN A 42 -14.24 -15.37 -0.20
C ASN A 42 -12.91 -16.05 -0.55
N ARG A 43 -12.62 -17.20 0.09
CA ARG A 43 -11.32 -17.88 -0.07
C ARG A 43 -11.04 -18.34 -1.51
N SER A 44 -12.05 -18.59 -2.34
CA SER A 44 -11.86 -18.98 -3.74
C SER A 44 -11.26 -17.85 -4.58
N ASN A 45 -11.46 -16.58 -4.18
CA ASN A 45 -10.86 -15.43 -4.83
C ASN A 45 -9.36 -15.28 -4.51
N PHE A 46 -8.82 -16.03 -3.55
CA PHE A 46 -7.44 -15.85 -3.08
C PHE A 46 -6.51 -16.89 -3.71
N VAL A 47 -5.97 -16.55 -4.88
CA VAL A 47 -4.97 -17.37 -5.56
C VAL A 47 -3.60 -17.12 -4.94
N ILE A 48 -3.09 -18.09 -4.20
CA ILE A 48 -1.79 -18.00 -3.54
C ILE A 48 -0.67 -18.32 -4.53
N GLN A 49 0.06 -17.30 -4.96
CA GLN A 49 1.32 -17.44 -5.67
C GLN A 49 2.44 -17.71 -4.66
N ARG A 50 3.31 -18.69 -4.93
CA ARG A 50 4.42 -19.12 -4.05
C ARG A 50 5.64 -19.56 -4.88
N PRO A 51 6.84 -19.72 -4.29
CA PRO A 51 7.95 -20.37 -4.98
C PRO A 51 7.55 -21.76 -5.51
N TYR A 52 7.85 -22.06 -6.78
CA TYR A 52 7.32 -23.26 -7.44
C TYR A 52 7.73 -24.56 -6.73
N ASN A 53 8.93 -24.58 -6.14
CA ASN A 53 9.55 -25.74 -5.49
C ASN A 53 9.29 -25.81 -3.97
N VAL A 54 8.49 -24.91 -3.39
CA VAL A 54 8.23 -24.88 -1.95
C VAL A 54 6.73 -25.09 -1.69
N PRO A 55 6.33 -26.05 -0.83
CA PRO A 55 4.92 -26.23 -0.46
C PRO A 55 4.26 -24.96 0.08
N ARG A 56 2.94 -24.82 -0.15
CA ARG A 56 2.19 -23.60 0.21
C ARG A 56 2.25 -23.29 1.69
N ASP A 57 2.00 -24.28 2.53
CA ASP A 57 1.98 -24.18 3.99
C ASP A 57 3.35 -23.80 4.60
N GLN A 58 4.45 -23.99 3.87
CA GLN A 58 5.76 -23.53 4.30
C GLN A 58 6.01 -22.03 4.09
N ARG A 59 5.17 -21.32 3.32
CA ARG A 59 5.32 -19.89 3.05
C ARG A 59 4.07 -19.06 3.33
N TYR A 60 2.92 -19.73 3.44
CA TYR A 60 1.62 -19.13 3.64
C TYR A 60 0.85 -19.86 4.75
N SER A 61 0.22 -19.09 5.64
CA SER A 61 -0.79 -19.62 6.55
C SER A 61 -1.98 -18.65 6.68
N PHE A 62 -3.15 -19.20 7.02
CA PHE A 62 -4.33 -18.42 7.38
C PHE A 62 -4.87 -18.88 8.72
N ILE A 63 -4.58 -18.10 9.76
CA ILE A 63 -4.88 -18.44 11.16
C ILE A 63 -5.58 -17.24 11.79
N ASN A 64 -6.73 -17.47 12.44
CA ASN A 64 -7.49 -16.44 13.16
C ASN A 64 -7.77 -15.18 12.32
N GLY A 65 -8.11 -15.36 11.04
CA GLY A 65 -8.42 -14.26 10.12
C GLY A 65 -7.20 -13.51 9.57
N VAL A 66 -5.98 -13.97 9.84
CA VAL A 66 -4.73 -13.36 9.37
C VAL A 66 -4.06 -14.24 8.34
N HIS A 67 -3.84 -13.69 7.14
CA HIS A 67 -2.94 -14.24 6.14
C HIS A 67 -1.51 -13.85 6.51
N LYS A 68 -0.66 -14.82 6.77
CA LYS A 68 0.79 -14.61 6.93
C LYS A 68 1.48 -15.13 5.68
N LEU A 69 2.27 -14.28 5.02
CA LEU A 69 2.98 -14.60 3.80
C LEU A 69 4.44 -14.24 3.98
N TRP A 70 5.35 -15.15 3.62
CA TRP A 70 6.77 -14.87 3.71
C TRP A 70 7.55 -15.58 2.60
N VAL A 71 8.75 -15.11 2.31
CA VAL A 71 9.76 -15.73 1.43
C VAL A 71 11.15 -15.52 1.99
N LEU A 72 12.08 -16.37 1.56
CA LEU A 72 13.53 -16.15 1.69
C LEU A 72 14.08 -15.49 0.43
N SER A 73 15.17 -14.75 0.56
CA SER A 73 15.91 -14.18 -0.59
C SER A 73 16.40 -15.26 -1.57
N THR A 74 16.62 -16.48 -1.08
CA THR A 74 17.10 -17.65 -1.82
C THR A 74 16.00 -18.55 -2.39
N ASP A 75 14.72 -18.24 -2.12
CA ASP A 75 13.61 -18.99 -2.70
C ASP A 75 13.63 -18.91 -4.24
N LYS A 76 12.90 -19.79 -4.91
CA LYS A 76 12.76 -19.75 -6.37
C LYS A 76 11.60 -18.85 -6.80
N PRO A 77 11.56 -18.45 -8.09
CA PRO A 77 10.43 -17.71 -8.65
C PRO A 77 9.10 -18.46 -8.53
N TYR A 78 7.99 -17.79 -8.89
CA TYR A 78 6.65 -18.40 -8.89
C TYR A 78 6.51 -19.58 -9.87
N SER A 79 7.28 -19.59 -10.97
CA SER A 79 7.28 -20.68 -11.94
C SER A 79 8.69 -20.98 -12.43
N PRO A 80 8.98 -22.21 -12.91
CA PRO A 80 10.31 -22.59 -13.40
C PRO A 80 10.81 -21.76 -14.58
N LYS A 81 9.89 -21.15 -15.35
CA LYS A 81 10.21 -20.32 -16.52
C LYS A 81 10.30 -18.83 -16.20
N SER A 82 9.91 -18.42 -14.98
CA SER A 82 9.92 -17.01 -14.61
C SER A 82 11.33 -16.51 -14.31
N LYS A 83 11.66 -15.32 -14.81
CA LYS A 83 12.89 -14.59 -14.46
C LYS A 83 12.68 -13.60 -13.31
N THR A 84 11.48 -13.57 -12.72
CA THR A 84 11.15 -12.64 -11.63
C THR A 84 11.69 -13.13 -10.29
N ASN A 85 11.85 -12.23 -9.34
CA ASN A 85 12.20 -12.58 -7.97
C ASN A 85 11.12 -13.45 -7.26
N PRO A 86 11.49 -14.11 -6.14
CA PRO A 86 10.58 -14.93 -5.34
C PRO A 86 9.41 -14.13 -4.77
N ARG A 87 8.28 -14.82 -4.57
CA ARG A 87 7.09 -14.22 -3.96
C ARG A 87 6.24 -15.25 -3.25
N THR A 88 5.57 -14.80 -2.19
CA THR A 88 4.37 -15.43 -1.65
C THR A 88 3.29 -14.36 -1.55
N GLU A 89 2.32 -14.39 -2.45
CA GLU A 89 1.32 -13.32 -2.59
C GLU A 89 -0.07 -13.88 -2.85
N ILE A 90 -1.07 -13.15 -2.40
CA ILE A 90 -2.47 -13.33 -2.78
C ILE A 90 -2.69 -12.49 -4.04
N HIS A 91 -3.03 -13.18 -5.13
CA HIS A 91 -3.69 -12.59 -6.28
C HIS A 91 -5.21 -12.66 -6.04
N ILE A 92 -5.90 -11.52 -6.13
CA ILE A 92 -7.35 -11.45 -6.01
C ILE A 92 -7.99 -11.75 -7.36
N ASP A 93 -8.52 -12.95 -7.50
CA ASP A 93 -9.12 -13.47 -8.74
C ASP A 93 -10.65 -13.23 -8.78
N GLY A 94 -11.19 -13.12 -10.00
CA GLY A 94 -12.61 -12.87 -10.26
C GLY A 94 -13.05 -11.41 -10.12
N TYR A 95 -12.11 -10.49 -9.93
CA TYR A 95 -12.35 -9.04 -9.85
C TYR A 95 -11.37 -8.25 -10.72
N ASP A 96 -10.95 -8.84 -11.84
CA ASP A 96 -10.17 -8.15 -12.86
C ASP A 96 -11.01 -7.04 -13.50
N TYR A 97 -10.39 -5.91 -13.80
CA TYR A 97 -11.09 -4.73 -14.27
C TYR A 97 -10.30 -3.95 -15.32
N SER A 98 -11.03 -3.33 -16.25
CA SER A 98 -10.46 -2.53 -17.35
C SER A 98 -11.03 -1.11 -17.42
N SER A 99 -11.98 -0.77 -16.55
CA SER A 99 -12.63 0.56 -16.48
C SER A 99 -13.24 0.80 -15.09
N GLY A 100 -13.66 2.04 -14.85
CA GLY A 100 -14.29 2.46 -13.61
C GLY A 100 -13.30 2.67 -12.45
N VAL A 101 -13.86 2.86 -11.25
CA VAL A 101 -13.08 3.14 -10.03
C VAL A 101 -13.15 1.97 -9.06
N TRP A 102 -12.00 1.39 -8.77
CA TRP A 102 -11.86 0.19 -7.96
C TRP A 102 -10.98 0.46 -6.74
N GLN A 103 -11.27 -0.24 -5.65
CA GLN A 103 -10.55 -0.09 -4.40
C GLN A 103 -10.18 -1.44 -3.80
N PHE A 104 -8.92 -1.57 -3.39
CA PHE A 104 -8.49 -2.55 -2.41
C PHE A 104 -8.50 -1.92 -1.02
N GLU A 105 -9.09 -2.59 -0.03
CA GLU A 105 -8.92 -2.28 1.40
C GLU A 105 -8.31 -3.49 2.11
N GLY A 106 -7.38 -3.25 3.04
CA GLY A 106 -6.86 -4.30 3.91
C GLY A 106 -6.07 -3.75 5.08
N HIS A 107 -5.93 -4.54 6.15
CA HIS A 107 -5.01 -4.20 7.25
C HIS A 107 -3.69 -4.94 7.03
N GLY A 108 -2.62 -4.19 6.76
CA GLY A 108 -1.27 -4.70 6.57
C GLY A 108 -0.45 -4.65 7.86
N TYR A 109 0.52 -5.56 7.98
CA TYR A 109 1.54 -5.56 9.02
C TYR A 109 2.85 -6.07 8.40
N VAL A 110 3.96 -5.40 8.71
CA VAL A 110 5.28 -5.77 8.22
C VAL A 110 6.20 -5.95 9.43
N PRO A 111 6.74 -7.16 9.69
CA PRO A 111 7.69 -7.36 10.77
C PRO A 111 8.99 -6.60 10.56
N PHE A 112 9.60 -6.13 11.65
CA PHE A 112 10.95 -5.55 11.61
C PHE A 112 11.95 -6.47 10.91
N GLY A 113 12.92 -5.85 10.22
CA GLY A 113 13.93 -6.56 9.42
C GLY A 113 13.49 -6.93 8.00
N THR A 114 12.23 -6.72 7.64
CA THR A 114 11.74 -6.91 6.26
C THR A 114 12.11 -5.71 5.38
N SER A 115 12.95 -5.90 4.36
CA SER A 115 13.35 -4.82 3.42
C SER A 115 13.41 -5.33 1.98
N GLY A 116 13.44 -4.42 1.01
CA GLY A 116 13.50 -4.70 -0.42
C GLY A 116 12.37 -5.59 -0.91
N VAL A 117 11.13 -5.31 -0.51
CA VAL A 117 9.97 -6.14 -0.83
C VAL A 117 8.77 -5.30 -1.24
N CYS A 118 8.01 -5.76 -2.24
CA CYS A 118 6.69 -5.24 -2.55
C CYS A 118 5.63 -5.96 -1.72
N ILE A 119 4.76 -5.20 -1.06
CA ILE A 119 3.72 -5.76 -0.19
C ILE A 119 2.30 -5.63 -0.75
N MET A 120 2.09 -4.73 -1.71
CA MET A 120 0.82 -4.52 -2.40
C MET A 120 1.08 -4.04 -3.84
N GLN A 121 0.29 -4.56 -4.78
CA GLN A 121 0.35 -4.17 -6.19
C GLN A 121 -1.04 -3.91 -6.77
N VAL A 122 -1.10 -2.96 -7.70
CA VAL A 122 -2.07 -2.98 -8.81
C VAL A 122 -1.32 -3.49 -10.04
N PHE A 123 -1.60 -4.72 -10.44
CA PHE A 123 -1.03 -5.29 -11.66
C PHE A 123 -1.76 -4.76 -12.90
N GLY A 124 -1.09 -4.78 -14.04
CA GLY A 124 -1.62 -4.29 -15.30
C GLY A 124 -1.13 -2.88 -15.62
N SER A 125 -0.61 -2.71 -16.82
CA SER A 125 -0.14 -1.44 -17.39
C SER A 125 0.08 -1.61 -18.89
N SER A 126 0.23 -0.50 -19.60
CA SER A 126 0.79 -0.51 -20.96
C SER A 126 2.28 -0.87 -20.92
N PRO A 127 2.82 -1.56 -21.96
CA PRO A 127 4.26 -1.79 -22.09
C PRO A 127 5.05 -0.46 -22.04
N PRO A 128 6.30 -0.46 -21.52
CA PRO A 128 7.10 -1.62 -21.10
C PRO A 128 6.86 -2.05 -19.64
N GLN A 129 5.94 -1.40 -18.92
CA GLN A 129 5.70 -1.66 -17.51
C GLN A 129 4.77 -2.86 -17.34
N ALA A 130 4.76 -3.47 -16.15
CA ALA A 130 3.85 -4.58 -15.81
C ALA A 130 2.80 -4.24 -14.73
N THR A 131 2.93 -3.08 -14.08
CA THR A 131 2.13 -2.70 -12.91
C THR A 131 1.77 -1.24 -12.98
N THR A 132 0.56 -0.91 -12.54
CA THR A 132 0.11 0.45 -12.30
C THR A 132 0.62 0.99 -10.96
N LEU A 133 0.74 0.14 -9.94
CA LEU A 133 1.30 0.54 -8.65
C LEU A 133 2.02 -0.61 -7.95
N MET A 134 3.09 -0.28 -7.24
CA MET A 134 3.73 -1.14 -6.24
C MET A 134 4.00 -0.34 -4.97
N LEU A 135 3.50 -0.82 -3.83
CA LEU A 135 3.95 -0.35 -2.51
C LEU A 135 5.07 -1.24 -2.03
N ARG A 136 6.23 -0.65 -1.77
CA ARG A 136 7.44 -1.39 -1.36
C ARG A 136 7.90 -0.96 0.02
N VAL A 137 8.62 -1.83 0.70
CA VAL A 137 9.25 -1.53 1.99
C VAL A 137 10.75 -1.56 1.80
N TYR A 138 11.41 -0.46 2.17
CA TYR A 138 12.86 -0.33 2.23
C TYR A 138 13.25 0.26 3.57
N ASN A 139 14.04 -0.49 4.36
CA ASN A 139 14.60 -0.08 5.64
C ASN A 139 13.58 0.63 6.57
N GLY A 140 12.41 0.03 6.72
CA GLY A 140 11.34 0.52 7.60
C GLY A 140 10.45 1.58 6.99
N SER A 141 10.68 2.00 5.76
CA SER A 141 9.83 2.96 5.06
C SER A 141 8.96 2.28 4.01
N LEU A 142 7.67 2.60 4.02
CA LEU A 142 6.76 2.28 2.92
C LEU A 142 6.94 3.32 1.82
N THR A 143 7.14 2.88 0.57
CA THR A 143 7.43 3.73 -0.58
C THR A 143 6.49 3.42 -1.76
N TYR A 144 6.24 4.41 -2.61
CA TYR A 144 5.70 4.20 -3.95
C TYR A 144 6.86 3.77 -4.87
N TYR A 145 6.83 2.53 -5.38
CA TYR A 145 8.02 1.92 -6.00
C TYR A 145 9.27 2.15 -5.14
N ARG A 146 10.27 2.91 -5.60
CA ARG A 146 11.45 3.28 -4.80
C ARG A 146 11.32 4.65 -4.12
N ALA A 147 10.46 5.53 -4.63
CA ALA A 147 10.25 6.88 -4.13
C ALA A 147 8.93 7.46 -4.65
N PRO A 148 8.27 8.37 -3.90
CA PRO A 148 8.71 8.88 -2.59
C PRO A 148 8.47 7.89 -1.43
N VAL A 149 9.02 8.22 -0.26
CA VAL A 149 8.61 7.61 1.01
C VAL A 149 7.21 8.11 1.34
N LEU A 150 6.29 7.17 1.54
CA LEU A 150 4.90 7.43 1.91
C LEU A 150 4.74 7.45 3.43
N VAL A 151 5.30 6.43 4.10
CA VAL A 151 5.22 6.31 5.57
C VAL A 151 6.55 5.78 6.11
N PRO A 152 7.27 6.54 6.94
CA PRO A 152 8.43 6.02 7.64
C PRO A 152 8.02 5.14 8.84
N HIS A 153 8.95 4.32 9.32
CA HIS A 153 8.78 3.46 10.51
C HIS A 153 7.49 2.61 10.46
N ILE A 154 7.28 1.86 9.37
CA ILE A 154 6.06 1.06 9.15
C ILE A 154 6.03 -0.26 9.93
N TYR A 155 7.16 -0.67 10.51
CA TYR A 155 7.30 -1.97 11.15
C TYR A 155 6.44 -2.16 12.39
N ASP A 156 6.12 -3.43 12.65
CA ASP A 156 5.53 -3.95 13.87
C ASP A 156 4.25 -3.27 14.35
N ARG A 157 3.51 -2.70 13.40
CA ARG A 157 2.18 -2.15 13.61
C ARG A 157 1.23 -2.53 12.48
N TRP A 158 -0.03 -2.67 12.84
CA TRP A 158 -1.09 -2.78 11.84
C TRP A 158 -1.40 -1.40 11.29
N PHE A 159 -1.60 -1.31 9.98
CA PHE A 159 -2.08 -0.11 9.30
C PHE A 159 -3.22 -0.47 8.35
N ARG A 160 -4.26 0.36 8.29
CA ARG A 160 -5.29 0.24 7.27
C ARG A 160 -4.76 0.85 5.97
N LEU A 161 -4.75 0.06 4.91
CA LEU A 161 -4.40 0.50 3.56
C LEU A 161 -5.67 0.52 2.71
N ASN A 162 -5.90 1.63 2.01
CA ASN A 162 -6.80 1.68 0.87
C ASN A 162 -5.98 2.09 -0.36
N VAL A 163 -6.10 1.35 -1.46
CA VAL A 163 -5.58 1.75 -2.77
C VAL A 163 -6.74 1.85 -3.72
N ILE A 164 -6.96 3.04 -4.25
CA ILE A 164 -8.01 3.33 -5.24
C ILE A 164 -7.34 3.50 -6.58
N TYR A 165 -7.84 2.83 -7.61
CA TYR A 165 -7.48 3.10 -8.99
C TYR A 165 -8.73 3.50 -9.77
N ASP A 166 -8.75 4.76 -10.20
CA ASP A 166 -9.68 5.29 -11.18
C ASP A 166 -9.07 5.06 -12.57
N VAL A 167 -9.53 4.02 -13.25
CA VAL A 167 -8.99 3.65 -14.57
C VAL A 167 -9.35 4.72 -15.59
N ASP A 168 -10.55 5.26 -15.51
CA ASP A 168 -11.10 6.20 -16.48
C ASP A 168 -10.37 7.55 -16.41
N ALA A 169 -10.01 7.99 -15.20
CA ALA A 169 -9.19 9.17 -14.97
C ALA A 169 -7.66 8.88 -14.98
N SER A 170 -7.26 7.62 -15.17
CA SER A 170 -5.87 7.16 -15.04
C SER A 170 -5.19 7.68 -13.77
N LYS A 171 -5.83 7.45 -12.61
CA LYS A 171 -5.37 8.01 -11.33
C LYS A 171 -5.41 7.01 -10.19
N VAL A 172 -4.29 6.86 -9.51
CA VAL A 172 -4.12 6.00 -8.34
C VAL A 172 -4.01 6.85 -7.08
N GLN A 173 -4.73 6.47 -6.03
CA GLN A 173 -4.69 7.12 -4.73
C GLN A 173 -4.36 6.09 -3.64
N VAL A 174 -3.48 6.45 -2.72
CA VAL A 174 -3.05 5.60 -1.59
C VAL A 174 -3.41 6.26 -0.28
N PHE A 175 -4.22 5.59 0.52
CA PHE A 175 -4.59 6.03 1.85
C PHE A 175 -3.99 5.11 2.91
N ILE A 176 -3.44 5.70 3.97
CA ILE A 176 -2.99 4.98 5.16
C ILE A 176 -3.79 5.50 6.35
N ASN A 177 -4.43 4.58 7.07
CA ASN A 177 -5.27 4.90 8.24
C ASN A 177 -6.36 5.95 7.95
N GLY A 178 -6.89 5.99 6.72
CA GLY A 178 -7.91 6.96 6.31
C GLY A 178 -7.39 8.32 5.86
N ILE A 179 -6.07 8.52 5.84
CA ILE A 179 -5.46 9.76 5.35
C ILE A 179 -4.93 9.51 3.95
N LEU A 180 -5.26 10.39 2.99
CA LEU A 180 -4.65 10.36 1.66
C LEU A 180 -3.16 10.70 1.79
N ILE A 181 -2.29 9.75 1.49
CA ILE A 181 -0.84 9.91 1.59
C ILE A 181 -0.21 10.21 0.23
N TYR A 182 -0.80 9.68 -0.85
CA TYR A 182 -0.19 9.80 -2.16
C TYR A 182 -1.19 9.69 -3.31
N GLU A 183 -0.88 10.41 -4.39
CA GLU A 183 -1.58 10.37 -5.66
C GLU A 183 -0.56 10.23 -6.80
N ALA A 184 -0.86 9.39 -7.77
CA ALA A 184 -0.01 9.15 -8.94
C ALA A 184 -0.86 8.85 -10.18
N PRO A 185 -0.35 9.11 -11.40
CA PRO A 185 -1.00 8.63 -12.61
C PRO A 185 -1.01 7.10 -12.65
N GLY A 186 -2.04 6.54 -13.29
CA GLY A 186 -2.04 5.15 -13.73
C GLY A 186 -1.04 4.92 -14.87
N HIS A 187 -0.82 3.66 -15.21
CA HIS A 187 0.13 3.29 -16.28
C HIS A 187 -0.55 2.71 -17.53
N GLY A 188 -1.83 3.01 -17.74
CA GLY A 188 -2.63 2.48 -18.86
C GLY A 188 -2.85 0.97 -18.76
N GLY A 189 -3.06 0.28 -19.88
CA GLY A 189 -3.33 -1.17 -19.91
C GLY A 189 -4.81 -1.52 -20.06
N GLY A 190 -5.08 -2.76 -20.46
CA GLY A 190 -6.44 -3.24 -20.75
C GLY A 190 -7.05 -4.16 -19.69
N SER A 191 -6.31 -4.50 -18.64
CA SER A 191 -6.80 -5.32 -17.52
C SER A 191 -5.91 -5.11 -16.30
N HIS A 192 -6.55 -5.01 -15.14
CA HIS A 192 -5.95 -4.72 -13.85
C HIS A 192 -6.51 -5.63 -12.77
N TYR A 193 -5.70 -5.91 -11.76
CA TYR A 193 -6.12 -6.65 -10.58
C TYR A 193 -5.24 -6.34 -9.38
N PHE A 194 -5.75 -6.61 -8.18
CA PHE A 194 -5.05 -6.36 -6.94
C PHE A 194 -4.25 -7.57 -6.46
N LYS A 195 -3.09 -7.30 -5.86
CA LYS A 195 -2.29 -8.30 -5.16
C LYS A 195 -1.79 -7.75 -3.83
N CYS A 196 -1.62 -8.64 -2.85
CA CYS A 196 -0.93 -8.31 -1.59
C CYS A 196 -0.14 -9.51 -1.06
N GLY A 197 0.92 -9.25 -0.30
CA GLY A 197 1.78 -10.31 0.26
C GLY A 197 3.23 -9.89 0.28
N VAL A 198 4.12 -10.73 -0.23
CA VAL A 198 5.54 -10.42 -0.37
C VAL A 198 6.05 -10.78 -1.76
N TYR A 199 6.56 -9.81 -2.51
CA TYR A 199 7.31 -10.02 -3.73
C TYR A 199 8.66 -9.32 -3.64
N ALA A 200 9.71 -10.13 -3.53
CA ALA A 200 11.08 -9.64 -3.36
C ALA A 200 11.48 -8.68 -4.49
N GLN A 201 12.14 -7.59 -4.12
CA GLN A 201 12.68 -6.56 -5.01
C GLN A 201 14.20 -6.49 -4.83
N ASN A 202 14.83 -5.46 -5.39
CA ASN A 202 16.22 -5.14 -5.10
C ASN A 202 16.43 -4.84 -3.60
N GLU A 203 17.66 -5.04 -3.11
CA GLU A 203 18.04 -4.74 -1.71
C GLU A 203 17.18 -5.48 -0.67
N ASN A 204 16.77 -6.71 -1.00
CA ASN A 204 15.92 -7.51 -0.14
C ASN A 204 16.67 -8.05 1.09
N SER A 205 15.96 -8.12 2.22
CA SER A 205 16.43 -8.84 3.39
C SER A 205 16.41 -10.36 3.16
N ASP A 206 17.16 -11.12 3.97
CA ASP A 206 17.19 -12.60 3.87
C ASP A 206 15.81 -13.24 4.01
N ARG A 207 14.97 -12.66 4.86
CA ARG A 207 13.60 -13.05 5.07
C ARG A 207 12.70 -11.83 4.94
N MET A 208 11.65 -11.96 4.14
CA MET A 208 10.63 -10.93 3.96
C MET A 208 9.28 -11.50 4.35
N GLU A 209 8.53 -10.77 5.19
CA GLU A 209 7.20 -11.18 5.63
C GLU A 209 6.23 -10.00 5.57
N SER A 210 4.97 -10.30 5.23
CA SER A 210 3.87 -9.41 5.51
C SER A 210 2.66 -10.21 6.00
N ARG A 211 1.78 -9.52 6.72
CA ARG A 211 0.53 -10.10 7.22
C ARG A 211 -0.64 -9.23 6.82
N TRP A 212 -1.75 -9.87 6.47
CA TRP A 212 -2.93 -9.21 5.96
C TRP A 212 -4.20 -9.75 6.61
N LYS A 213 -5.14 -8.88 6.95
CA LYS A 213 -6.47 -9.24 7.45
C LYS A 213 -7.52 -8.25 6.98
N LYS A 214 -8.80 -8.67 7.04
CA LYS A 214 -9.95 -7.84 6.66
C LYS A 214 -9.79 -7.25 5.23
N ILE A 215 -9.37 -8.09 4.29
CA ILE A 215 -9.20 -7.70 2.89
C ILE A 215 -10.60 -7.55 2.26
N LYS A 216 -10.81 -6.46 1.52
CA LYS A 216 -12.03 -6.19 0.75
C LYS A 216 -11.65 -5.64 -0.62
N ILE A 217 -12.47 -5.96 -1.62
CA ILE A 217 -12.49 -5.27 -2.90
C ILE A 217 -13.79 -4.49 -2.99
N LEU A 218 -13.70 -3.23 -3.40
CA LEU A 218 -14.85 -2.36 -3.57
C LEU A 218 -14.83 -1.74 -4.96
N LYS A 219 -16.02 -1.44 -5.48
CA LYS A 219 -16.20 -0.76 -6.76
C LYS A 219 -17.10 0.46 -6.56
N LYS A 220 -16.75 1.59 -7.14
CA LYS A 220 -17.60 2.78 -7.13
C LYS A 220 -18.80 2.57 -8.05
N ILE A 221 -20.00 2.89 -7.55
CA ILE A 221 -21.27 2.82 -8.29
C ILE A 221 -21.57 4.11 -9.03
#